data_AF-A0A6V7RI02-F1
#
_entry.id   AF-A0A6V7RI02-F1
#
_cell.length_a   1.000
_cell.length_b   1.000
_cell.length_c   1.000
_cell.angle_alpha   90.00
_cell.angle_beta   90.00
_cell.angle_gamma   90.00
#
_symmetry.space_group_name_H-M   'P 1'
#
loop_
_entity.id
_entity.type
_entity.pdbx_description
1 polymer ?
#
loop_
_entity_poly.entity_id
_entity_poly.type
_entity_poly.pdbx_seq_one_letter_code
_entity_poly.pdbx_strand_id
1 'polypeptide(L)'
;MLAQVYKVRDKESGFRGGPAYYMTKGLNQKGIGYLFAVLMTITFGIVFVMLQSNTIANAYDEAFRVNTTVSGIIVAILVGLVIFGGAKSIAKVATVIVPVMAALYLILVIVVLVMNYDMILPMLQTIVMNAFGFEEASGGAIGAAIINGFQRELLSNEAGMGSAPNAAASAAVRHPVQQGLIQSLGVYFDTIIVCTATAIVILMYTDLSFGAILGVQLVWTLADLFMAVLAIINLMMVVALSPLVFELMRDYNAQKDRGDSPIFYTKNITYPLPEDNEWGDEDYRKYSPKEDK
;
A
#
# COMPACT_ATOMS: atom_id res chain seq x y z
N MET A 1 0.21 12.69 -1.10
CA MET A 1 0.19 14.18 -1.05
C MET A 1 -0.70 14.71 0.07
N LEU A 2 -2.01 14.42 0.07
CA LEU A 2 -2.94 14.92 1.09
C LEU A 2 -2.53 14.56 2.52
N ALA A 3 -2.11 13.31 2.76
CA ALA A 3 -1.64 12.91 4.08
C ALA A 3 -0.37 13.65 4.54
N GLN A 4 0.45 14.16 3.61
CA GLN A 4 1.57 15.02 3.94
C GLN A 4 1.10 16.42 4.34
N VAL A 5 0.12 17.00 3.63
CA VAL A 5 -0.42 18.33 3.92
C VAL A 5 -1.14 18.35 5.27
N TYR A 6 -1.95 17.33 5.57
CA TYR A 6 -2.77 17.28 6.78
C TYR A 6 -2.16 16.47 7.93
N LYS A 7 -0.85 16.16 7.89
CA LYS A 7 -0.17 15.51 9.00
C LYS A 7 -0.10 16.43 10.22
N VAL A 8 0.05 15.83 11.38
CA VAL A 8 0.23 16.52 12.66
C VAL A 8 1.48 15.99 13.35
N ARG A 9 2.12 16.84 14.14
CA ARG A 9 3.25 16.46 14.97
C ARG A 9 2.80 15.47 16.05
N ASP A 10 3.62 14.44 16.21
CA ASP A 10 3.48 13.42 17.24
C ASP A 10 4.73 13.39 18.12
N LYS A 11 4.54 13.33 19.44
CA LYS A 11 5.64 13.47 20.42
C LYS A 11 6.64 12.31 20.37
N GLU A 12 6.23 11.13 19.92
CA GLU A 12 7.06 9.93 19.95
C GLU A 12 7.54 9.49 18.56
N SER A 13 6.66 9.63 17.56
CA SER A 13 6.87 9.15 16.18
C SER A 13 7.24 10.25 15.18
N GLY A 14 7.34 11.51 15.63
CA GLY A 14 7.67 12.66 14.79
C GLY A 14 6.42 13.24 14.14
N PHE A 15 5.87 12.55 13.14
CA PHE A 15 4.64 12.95 12.46
C PHE A 15 3.68 11.76 12.33
N ARG A 16 2.38 12.07 12.35
CA ARG A 16 1.31 11.12 12.03
C ARG A 16 0.27 11.79 11.15
N GLY A 17 -0.40 11.01 10.33
CA GLY A 17 -1.42 11.53 9.42
C GLY A 17 -2.11 10.38 8.70
N GLY A 18 -2.79 10.70 7.60
CA GLY A 18 -3.55 9.73 6.83
C GLY A 18 -4.92 10.22 6.40
N PRO A 19 -5.77 9.33 5.86
CA PRO A 19 -7.08 9.72 5.37
C PRO A 19 -8.03 10.26 6.41
N ALA A 20 -8.05 9.68 7.61
CA ALA A 20 -8.85 10.21 8.70
C ALA A 20 -8.51 11.70 9.01
N TYR A 21 -7.25 12.11 8.82
CA TYR A 21 -6.83 13.48 9.06
C TYR A 21 -7.29 14.44 7.96
N TYR A 22 -7.16 14.11 6.69
CA TYR A 22 -7.69 15.00 5.65
C TYR A 22 -9.22 14.99 5.55
N MET A 23 -9.88 13.92 6.00
CA MET A 23 -11.35 13.91 6.18
C MET A 23 -11.78 14.88 7.29
N THR A 24 -11.09 14.84 8.44
CA THR A 24 -11.46 15.65 9.62
C THR A 24 -10.98 17.09 9.52
N LYS A 25 -9.74 17.34 9.06
CA LYS A 25 -9.14 18.67 8.96
C LYS A 25 -9.33 19.34 7.60
N GLY A 26 -9.36 18.56 6.52
CA GLY A 26 -9.51 19.10 5.16
C GLY A 26 -10.96 19.37 4.77
N LEU A 27 -11.85 18.42 5.07
CA LEU A 27 -13.26 18.49 4.68
C LEU A 27 -14.21 18.79 5.85
N ASN A 28 -13.68 18.93 7.07
CA ASN A 28 -14.45 19.10 8.31
C ASN A 28 -15.51 17.98 8.55
N GLN A 29 -15.30 16.79 7.98
CA GLN A 29 -16.20 15.64 8.10
C GLN A 29 -15.72 14.67 9.18
N LYS A 30 -15.85 15.09 10.46
CA LYS A 30 -15.36 14.31 11.61
C LYS A 30 -15.95 12.91 11.70
N GLY A 31 -17.25 12.75 11.42
CA GLY A 31 -17.93 11.45 11.47
C GLY A 31 -17.34 10.44 10.48
N ILE A 32 -17.08 10.86 9.24
CA ILE A 32 -16.46 10.01 8.21
C ILE A 32 -15.01 9.70 8.59
N GLY A 33 -14.26 10.68 9.12
CA GLY A 33 -12.90 10.44 9.59
C GLY A 33 -12.81 9.42 10.73
N TYR A 34 -13.72 9.48 11.71
CA TYR A 34 -13.78 8.48 12.80
C TYR A 34 -14.19 7.10 12.30
N LEU A 35 -15.21 7.02 11.44
CA LEU A 35 -15.62 5.77 10.81
C LEU A 35 -14.46 5.14 10.04
N PHE A 36 -13.76 5.94 9.23
CA PHE A 36 -12.62 5.48 8.46
C PHE A 36 -11.50 4.96 9.36
N ALA A 37 -11.16 5.67 10.44
CA ALA A 37 -10.14 5.24 11.39
C ALA A 37 -10.49 3.90 12.06
N VAL A 38 -11.76 3.69 12.43
CA VAL A 38 -12.24 2.42 13.01
C VAL A 38 -12.15 1.29 11.98
N LEU A 39 -12.66 1.51 10.76
CA LEU A 39 -12.61 0.52 9.69
C LEU A 39 -11.16 0.14 9.33
N MET A 40 -10.27 1.13 9.22
CA MET A 40 -8.84 0.89 8.99
C MET A 40 -8.21 0.06 10.10
N THR A 41 -8.52 0.38 11.36
CA THR A 41 -7.96 -0.34 12.52
C THR A 41 -8.42 -1.80 12.53
N ILE A 42 -9.68 -2.07 12.24
CA ILE A 42 -10.21 -3.44 12.14
C ILE A 42 -9.57 -4.18 10.96
N THR A 43 -9.52 -3.53 9.80
CA THR A 43 -9.02 -4.15 8.56
C THR A 43 -7.54 -4.53 8.68
N PHE A 44 -6.68 -3.57 9.04
CA PHE A 44 -5.24 -3.81 9.10
C PHE A 44 -4.78 -4.42 10.43
N GLY A 45 -5.43 -4.09 11.53
CA GLY A 45 -5.05 -4.59 12.86
C GLY A 45 -5.53 -6.01 13.15
N ILE A 46 -6.61 -6.46 12.51
CA ILE A 46 -7.21 -7.77 12.76
C ILE A 46 -7.23 -8.61 11.49
N VAL A 47 -7.95 -8.14 10.46
CA VAL A 47 -8.26 -8.97 9.28
C VAL A 47 -7.01 -9.34 8.49
N PHE A 48 -6.16 -8.37 8.14
CA PHE A 48 -4.93 -8.62 7.40
C PHE A 48 -3.93 -9.46 8.22
N VAL A 49 -3.83 -9.24 9.53
CA VAL A 49 -2.97 -10.05 10.41
C VAL A 49 -3.42 -11.51 10.40
N MET A 50 -4.74 -11.76 10.45
CA MET A 50 -5.29 -13.12 10.33
C MET A 50 -4.99 -13.75 8.97
N LEU A 51 -5.20 -13.02 7.86
CA LEU A 51 -4.93 -13.54 6.51
C LEU A 51 -3.45 -13.90 6.32
N GLN A 52 -2.55 -12.99 6.70
CA GLN A 52 -1.12 -13.18 6.50
C GLN A 52 -0.54 -14.27 7.42
N SER A 53 -0.92 -14.29 8.69
CA SER A 53 -0.47 -15.33 9.63
C SER A 53 -0.97 -16.72 9.23
N ASN A 54 -2.21 -16.84 8.74
CA ASN A 54 -2.75 -18.10 8.27
C ASN A 54 -2.02 -18.59 7.00
N THR A 55 -1.77 -17.69 6.04
CA THR A 55 -1.02 -18.00 4.82
C THR A 55 0.38 -18.53 5.14
N ILE A 56 1.09 -17.88 6.07
CA ILE A 56 2.41 -18.35 6.53
C ILE A 56 2.31 -19.72 7.18
N ALA A 57 1.35 -19.92 8.09
CA ALA A 57 1.20 -21.18 8.81
C ALA A 57 0.91 -22.36 7.87
N ASN A 58 0.02 -22.16 6.89
CA ASN A 58 -0.33 -23.20 5.91
C ASN A 58 0.85 -23.47 4.95
N ALA A 59 1.57 -22.44 4.51
CA ALA A 59 2.76 -22.63 3.67
C ALA A 59 3.84 -23.47 4.38
N TYR A 60 4.03 -23.26 5.68
CA TYR A 60 4.95 -24.06 6.48
C TYR A 60 4.46 -25.49 6.73
N ASP A 61 3.16 -25.69 6.93
CA ASP A 61 2.58 -27.03 7.02
C ASP A 61 2.73 -27.79 5.70
N GLU A 62 2.47 -27.14 4.56
CA GLU A 62 2.59 -27.78 3.25
C GLU A 62 4.05 -28.10 2.90
N ALA A 63 4.97 -27.17 3.11
CA ALA A 63 6.37 -27.33 2.74
C ALA A 63 7.16 -28.20 3.72
N PHE A 64 6.92 -28.06 5.03
CA PHE A 64 7.74 -28.66 6.09
C PHE A 64 6.95 -29.54 7.06
N ARG A 65 5.62 -29.69 6.87
CA ARG A 65 4.73 -30.46 7.76
C ARG A 65 4.79 -29.96 9.21
N VAL A 66 5.04 -28.67 9.40
CA VAL A 66 5.05 -28.02 10.71
C VAL A 66 3.62 -27.66 11.11
N ASN A 67 3.22 -28.08 12.31
CA ASN A 67 1.90 -27.78 12.84
C ASN A 67 1.56 -26.28 12.79
N THR A 68 0.39 -25.95 12.25
CA THR A 68 -0.06 -24.57 12.02
C THR A 68 -0.14 -23.73 13.30
N THR A 69 -0.50 -24.33 14.44
CA THR A 69 -0.52 -23.63 15.74
C THR A 69 0.89 -23.27 16.20
N VAL A 70 1.87 -24.16 15.99
CA VAL A 70 3.27 -23.90 16.33
C VAL A 70 3.83 -22.76 15.47
N SER A 71 3.62 -22.82 14.15
CA SER A 71 3.99 -21.75 13.23
C SER A 71 3.35 -20.41 13.63
N GLY A 72 2.06 -20.43 13.97
CA GLY A 72 1.32 -19.25 14.45
C GLY A 72 1.90 -18.65 15.73
N ILE A 73 2.25 -19.48 16.72
CA ILE A 73 2.88 -19.02 17.97
C ILE A 73 4.25 -18.39 17.69
N ILE A 74 5.07 -19.02 16.85
CA ILE A 74 6.40 -18.49 16.48
C ILE A 74 6.25 -17.12 15.81
N VAL A 75 5.37 -17.01 14.81
CA VAL A 75 5.09 -15.75 14.12
C VAL A 75 4.59 -14.68 15.11
N ALA A 76 3.67 -15.03 16.00
CA ALA A 76 3.15 -14.10 17.01
C ALA A 76 4.23 -13.57 17.95
N ILE A 77 5.15 -14.43 18.41
CA ILE A 77 6.27 -14.02 19.26
C ILE A 77 7.20 -13.08 18.49
N LEU A 78 7.62 -13.45 17.28
CA LEU A 78 8.54 -12.66 16.48
C LEU A 78 7.97 -11.28 16.14
N VAL A 79 6.71 -11.23 15.69
CA VAL A 79 6.02 -9.97 15.38
C VAL A 79 5.79 -9.15 16.66
N GLY A 80 5.42 -9.80 17.76
CA GLY A 80 5.23 -9.14 19.06
C GLY A 80 6.49 -8.42 19.54
N LEU A 81 7.67 -9.04 19.43
CA LEU A 81 8.95 -8.42 19.78
C LEU A 81 9.21 -7.12 18.98
N VAL A 82 8.78 -7.08 17.72
CA VAL A 82 8.93 -5.89 16.87
C VAL A 82 7.92 -4.80 17.28
N ILE A 83 6.65 -5.17 17.44
CA ILE A 83 5.54 -4.25 17.73
C ILE A 83 5.72 -3.58 19.10
N PHE A 84 6.05 -4.34 20.15
CA PHE A 84 6.24 -3.78 21.50
C PHE A 84 7.43 -2.82 21.60
N GLY A 85 8.36 -2.85 20.62
CA GLY A 85 9.41 -1.83 20.48
C GLY A 85 8.93 -0.49 19.91
N GLY A 86 7.65 -0.37 19.53
CA GLY A 86 7.03 0.85 19.02
C GLY A 86 7.42 1.21 17.58
N ALA A 87 6.97 2.39 17.13
CA ALA A 87 7.10 2.82 15.73
C ALA A 87 8.54 2.83 15.19
N LYS A 88 9.53 3.18 16.03
CA LYS A 88 10.95 3.18 15.65
C LYS A 88 11.49 1.77 15.41
N SER A 89 11.08 0.80 16.24
CA SER A 89 11.43 -0.62 16.07
C SER A 89 10.87 -1.16 14.77
N ILE A 90 9.58 -0.91 14.52
CA ILE A 90 8.88 -1.31 13.30
C ILE A 90 9.60 -0.77 12.07
N ALA A 91 9.89 0.54 12.04
CA ALA A 91 10.60 1.17 10.92
C ALA A 91 11.99 0.58 10.70
N LYS A 92 12.77 0.34 11.77
CA LYS A 92 14.12 -0.23 11.68
C LYS A 92 14.10 -1.66 11.13
N VAL A 93 13.14 -2.48 11.57
CA VAL A 93 13.01 -3.86 11.09
C VAL A 93 12.54 -3.88 9.64
N ALA A 94 11.52 -3.09 9.30
CA ALA A 94 10.99 -3.02 7.94
C ALA A 94 12.04 -2.53 6.92
N THR A 95 12.85 -1.53 7.26
CA THR A 95 13.91 -1.00 6.37
C THR A 95 15.01 -2.01 6.04
N VAL A 96 15.21 -3.04 6.88
CA VAL A 96 16.16 -4.12 6.61
C VAL A 96 15.49 -5.32 5.96
N ILE A 97 14.36 -5.76 6.49
CA ILE A 97 13.69 -6.99 6.03
C ILE A 97 13.09 -6.81 4.63
N VAL A 98 12.42 -5.68 4.35
CA VAL A 98 11.69 -5.50 3.09
C VAL A 98 12.63 -5.57 1.86
N PRO A 99 13.77 -4.85 1.83
CA PRO A 99 14.68 -4.95 0.69
C PRO A 99 15.31 -6.35 0.54
N VAL A 100 15.67 -7.01 1.65
CA VAL A 100 16.25 -8.35 1.63
C VAL A 100 15.25 -9.38 1.09
N MET A 101 14.01 -9.33 1.59
CA MET A 101 12.92 -10.19 1.13
C MET A 101 12.67 -10.01 -0.37
N ALA A 102 12.54 -8.76 -0.82
CA ALA A 102 12.30 -8.45 -2.23
C ALA A 102 13.45 -8.95 -3.11
N ALA A 103 14.71 -8.74 -2.69
CA ALA A 103 15.87 -9.22 -3.44
C ALA A 103 15.91 -10.74 -3.55
N LEU A 104 15.72 -11.47 -2.44
CA LEU A 104 15.69 -12.94 -2.44
C LEU A 104 14.57 -13.48 -3.32
N TYR A 105 13.37 -12.88 -3.22
CA TYR A 105 12.22 -13.26 -4.04
C TYR A 105 12.48 -13.02 -5.53
N LEU A 106 13.01 -11.86 -5.90
CA LEU A 106 13.32 -11.53 -7.30
C LEU A 106 14.40 -12.45 -7.87
N ILE A 107 15.42 -12.80 -7.08
CA ILE A 107 16.44 -13.77 -7.51
C ILE A 107 15.79 -15.12 -7.81
N LEU A 108 14.96 -15.64 -6.90
CA LEU A 108 14.25 -16.91 -7.09
C LEU A 108 13.39 -16.88 -8.36
N VAL A 109 12.59 -15.83 -8.53
CA VAL A 109 11.73 -15.63 -9.69
C VAL A 109 12.56 -15.57 -10.99
N ILE A 110 13.63 -14.78 -11.02
CA ILE A 110 14.50 -14.69 -12.19
C ILE A 110 15.08 -16.04 -12.55
N VAL A 111 15.54 -16.82 -11.56
CA VAL A 111 16.03 -18.19 -11.79
C VAL A 111 14.95 -19.06 -12.43
N VAL A 112 13.73 -19.05 -11.88
CA VAL A 112 12.60 -19.82 -12.43
C VAL A 112 12.25 -19.38 -13.86
N LEU A 113 12.18 -18.08 -14.12
CA LEU A 113 11.87 -17.53 -15.44
C LEU A 113 12.95 -17.85 -16.47
N VAL A 114 14.24 -17.80 -16.09
CA VAL A 114 15.35 -18.17 -16.99
C VAL A 114 15.33 -19.66 -17.28
N MET A 115 15.01 -20.51 -16.30
CA MET A 115 14.88 -21.96 -16.49
C MET A 115 13.70 -22.36 -17.39
N ASN A 116 12.66 -21.51 -17.47
CA ASN A 116 11.42 -21.76 -18.21
C ASN A 116 11.12 -20.61 -19.19
N TYR A 117 12.16 -20.10 -19.86
CA TYR A 117 12.07 -18.87 -20.66
C TYR A 117 11.08 -19.00 -21.84
N ASP A 118 10.92 -20.22 -22.34
CA ASP A 118 10.00 -20.62 -23.41
C ASP A 118 8.53 -20.47 -23.00
N MET A 119 8.23 -20.63 -21.71
CA MET A 119 6.88 -20.52 -21.15
C MET A 119 6.47 -19.07 -20.85
N ILE A 120 7.39 -18.11 -20.82
CA ILE A 120 7.09 -16.71 -20.46
C ILE A 120 6.08 -16.08 -21.43
N LEU A 121 6.36 -16.17 -22.73
CA LEU A 121 5.52 -15.54 -23.75
C LEU A 121 4.12 -16.19 -23.83
N PRO A 122 3.98 -17.53 -23.84
CA PRO A 122 2.69 -18.18 -23.71
C PRO A 122 1.88 -17.72 -22.50
N MET A 123 2.50 -17.62 -21.31
CA MET A 123 1.76 -17.19 -20.10
C MET A 123 1.29 -15.74 -20.19
N LEU A 124 2.09 -14.85 -20.77
CA LEU A 124 1.67 -13.47 -21.03
C LEU A 124 0.49 -13.42 -22.02
N GLN A 125 0.51 -14.26 -23.07
CA GLN A 125 -0.61 -14.37 -23.99
C GLN A 125 -1.87 -14.87 -23.28
N THR A 126 -1.78 -15.91 -22.45
CA THR A 126 -2.89 -16.42 -21.65
C THR A 126 -3.49 -15.34 -20.75
N ILE A 127 -2.66 -14.54 -20.05
CA ILE A 127 -3.13 -13.42 -19.22
C ILE A 127 -3.96 -12.44 -20.06
N VAL A 128 -3.45 -12.01 -21.22
CA VAL A 128 -4.13 -11.04 -22.08
C VAL A 128 -5.41 -11.63 -22.68
N MET A 129 -5.36 -12.86 -23.21
CA MET A 129 -6.51 -13.52 -23.83
C MET A 129 -7.65 -13.76 -22.84
N ASN A 130 -7.32 -14.20 -21.61
CA ASN A 130 -8.29 -14.39 -20.55
C ASN A 130 -8.86 -13.06 -20.03
N ALA A 131 -8.04 -12.02 -19.92
CA ALA A 131 -8.49 -10.70 -19.46
C ALA A 131 -9.51 -10.05 -20.43
N PHE A 132 -9.30 -10.22 -21.74
CA PHE A 132 -10.23 -9.71 -22.75
C PHE A 132 -11.32 -10.72 -23.16
N GLY A 133 -11.30 -11.94 -22.60
CA GLY A 133 -12.37 -12.93 -22.72
C GLY A 133 -12.52 -13.56 -24.10
N PHE A 134 -11.44 -13.63 -24.90
CA PHE A 134 -11.48 -14.15 -26.26
C PHE A 134 -11.80 -15.65 -26.36
N GLU A 135 -11.62 -16.42 -25.28
CA GLU A 135 -11.85 -17.87 -25.29
C GLU A 135 -13.25 -18.30 -24.81
N GLU A 136 -13.97 -17.56 -23.94
CA GLU A 136 -15.19 -18.10 -23.29
C GLU A 136 -16.29 -17.10 -22.83
N ALA A 137 -16.21 -15.82 -23.17
CA ALA A 137 -17.01 -14.82 -22.44
C ALA A 137 -18.47 -14.66 -22.90
N SER A 138 -19.39 -15.34 -22.19
CA SER A 138 -20.61 -14.65 -21.76
C SER A 138 -20.20 -13.47 -20.86
N GLY A 139 -20.85 -12.31 -20.95
CA GLY A 139 -20.44 -11.07 -20.27
C GLY A 139 -20.25 -11.16 -18.74
N GLY A 140 -20.73 -12.23 -18.09
CA GLY A 140 -20.50 -12.50 -16.67
C GLY A 140 -19.08 -12.98 -16.33
N ALA A 141 -18.40 -13.71 -17.22
CA ALA A 141 -17.05 -14.24 -16.95
C ALA A 141 -15.97 -13.15 -16.94
N ILE A 142 -16.04 -12.20 -17.89
CA ILE A 142 -15.15 -11.01 -17.93
C ILE A 142 -15.36 -10.16 -16.67
N GLY A 143 -16.62 -9.91 -16.28
CA GLY A 143 -16.93 -9.14 -15.09
C GLY A 143 -16.37 -9.77 -13.81
N ALA A 144 -16.49 -11.10 -13.68
CA ALA A 144 -15.91 -11.82 -12.55
C ALA A 144 -14.38 -11.74 -12.54
N ALA A 145 -13.71 -11.92 -13.69
CA ALA A 145 -12.25 -11.81 -13.78
C ALA A 145 -11.74 -10.42 -13.38
N ILE A 146 -12.42 -9.35 -13.83
CA ILE A 146 -12.08 -7.97 -13.46
C ILE A 146 -12.25 -7.75 -11.95
N ILE A 147 -13.39 -8.18 -11.38
CA ILE A 147 -13.65 -7.99 -9.94
C ILE A 147 -12.62 -8.76 -9.10
N ASN A 148 -12.33 -10.02 -9.43
CA ASN A 148 -11.33 -10.82 -8.73
C ASN A 148 -9.91 -10.24 -8.88
N GLY A 149 -9.58 -9.73 -10.07
CA GLY A 149 -8.31 -9.04 -10.32
C GLY A 149 -8.16 -7.78 -9.47
N PHE A 150 -9.20 -6.94 -9.42
CA PHE A 150 -9.21 -5.72 -8.62
C PHE A 150 -9.10 -6.01 -7.12
N GLN A 151 -9.81 -7.03 -6.61
CA GLN A 151 -9.70 -7.45 -5.21
C GLN A 151 -8.28 -7.89 -4.86
N ARG A 152 -7.65 -8.70 -5.73
CA ARG A 152 -6.25 -9.11 -5.56
C ARG A 152 -5.28 -7.93 -5.63
N GLU A 153 -5.53 -6.96 -6.50
CA GLU A 153 -4.70 -5.75 -6.60
C GLU A 153 -4.73 -4.95 -5.30
N LEU A 154 -5.93 -4.69 -4.77
CA LEU A 154 -6.09 -3.99 -3.48
C LEU A 154 -5.30 -4.71 -2.38
N LEU A 155 -5.36 -6.04 -2.32
CA LEU A 155 -4.62 -6.83 -1.33
C LEU A 155 -3.10 -6.74 -1.45
N SER A 156 -2.56 -6.58 -2.66
CA SER A 156 -1.12 -6.59 -2.90
C SER A 156 -0.47 -5.24 -2.61
N ASN A 157 -0.98 -4.17 -3.23
CA ASN A 157 -0.30 -2.87 -3.26
C ASN A 157 -0.99 -1.78 -2.41
N GLU A 158 -2.12 -2.14 -1.79
CA GLU A 158 -2.93 -1.27 -0.95
C GLU A 158 -3.42 0.02 -1.64
N ALA A 159 -3.39 0.06 -2.98
CA ALA A 159 -3.78 1.22 -3.76
C ALA A 159 -5.25 1.54 -3.51
N GLY A 160 -5.56 2.82 -3.32
CA GLY A 160 -6.93 3.28 -3.10
C GLY A 160 -7.51 2.99 -1.70
N MET A 161 -6.97 2.06 -0.90
CA MET A 161 -7.50 1.75 0.44
C MET A 161 -7.17 2.78 1.52
N GLY A 162 -6.10 3.56 1.33
CA GLY A 162 -5.76 4.65 2.24
C GLY A 162 -4.86 4.29 3.43
N SER A 163 -4.33 3.07 3.52
CA SER A 163 -3.27 2.69 4.48
C SER A 163 -1.93 3.34 4.17
N ALA A 164 -1.48 3.25 2.92
CA ALA A 164 -0.16 3.72 2.51
C ALA A 164 0.05 5.23 2.83
N PRO A 165 -0.95 6.12 2.68
CA PRO A 165 -0.86 7.51 3.14
C PRO A 165 -0.53 7.69 4.63
N ASN A 166 -0.89 6.74 5.51
CA ASN A 166 -0.55 6.80 6.94
C ASN A 166 0.96 6.70 7.17
N ALA A 167 1.60 5.74 6.51
CA ALA A 167 3.05 5.59 6.53
C ALA A 167 3.72 6.79 5.86
N ALA A 168 3.19 7.23 4.72
CA ALA A 168 3.70 8.40 4.02
C ALA A 168 3.69 9.65 4.90
N ALA A 169 2.67 9.88 5.74
CA ALA A 169 2.58 11.04 6.62
C ALA A 169 3.67 11.12 7.70
N SER A 170 4.27 9.98 8.08
CA SER A 170 5.36 9.95 9.06
C SER A 170 6.66 10.57 8.55
N ALA A 171 6.82 10.64 7.22
CA ALA A 171 8.00 11.19 6.60
C ALA A 171 8.03 12.72 6.67
N ALA A 172 9.20 13.28 6.97
CA ALA A 172 9.50 14.69 6.73
C ALA A 172 10.08 14.83 5.32
N VAL A 173 9.46 15.68 4.50
CA VAL A 173 9.86 15.93 3.10
C VAL A 173 9.89 17.42 2.82
N ARG A 174 10.57 17.83 1.75
CA ARG A 174 10.66 19.26 1.35
C ARG A 174 9.39 19.74 0.67
N HIS A 175 8.73 18.83 -0.07
CA HIS A 175 7.50 19.11 -0.78
C HIS A 175 6.54 17.89 -0.74
N PRO A 176 5.23 18.05 -0.45
CA PRO A 176 4.26 16.94 -0.37
C PRO A 176 4.19 16.04 -1.61
N VAL A 177 4.45 16.61 -2.78
CA VAL A 177 4.50 15.90 -4.08
C VAL A 177 5.64 14.87 -4.11
N GLN A 178 6.81 15.16 -3.53
CA GLN A 178 7.94 14.22 -3.52
C GLN A 178 7.57 12.90 -2.86
N GLN A 179 6.90 12.97 -1.71
CA GLN A 179 6.42 11.76 -1.03
C GLN A 179 5.35 11.03 -1.85
N GLY A 180 4.49 11.77 -2.56
CA GLY A 180 3.51 11.17 -3.45
C GLY A 180 4.16 10.39 -4.59
N LEU A 181 5.20 10.94 -5.21
CA LEU A 181 5.95 10.30 -6.29
C LEU A 181 6.69 9.04 -5.81
N ILE A 182 7.38 9.12 -4.67
CA ILE A 182 8.05 7.96 -4.06
C ILE A 182 7.05 6.83 -3.77
N GLN A 183 5.87 7.18 -3.25
CA GLN A 183 4.81 6.20 -2.97
C GLN A 183 4.24 5.56 -4.24
N SER A 184 4.02 6.32 -5.31
CA SER A 184 3.57 5.75 -6.58
C SER A 184 4.63 4.85 -7.23
N LEU A 185 5.92 5.14 -7.04
CA LEU A 185 7.01 4.29 -7.51
C LEU A 185 7.01 2.93 -6.79
N GLY A 186 6.73 2.91 -5.49
CA GLY A 186 6.59 1.67 -4.73
C GLY A 186 5.53 0.74 -5.32
N VAL A 187 4.32 1.28 -5.58
CA VAL A 187 3.22 0.53 -6.21
C VAL A 187 3.60 0.06 -7.62
N TYR A 188 4.27 0.91 -8.40
CA TYR A 188 4.72 0.55 -9.74
C TYR A 188 5.66 -0.66 -9.75
N PHE A 189 6.69 -0.65 -8.89
CA PHE A 189 7.64 -1.77 -8.81
C PHE A 189 6.99 -3.04 -8.26
N ASP A 190 6.10 -2.93 -7.26
CA ASP A 190 5.35 -4.06 -6.74
C ASP A 190 4.51 -4.72 -7.84
N THR A 191 3.60 -3.98 -8.47
CA THR A 191 2.67 -4.55 -9.45
C THR A 191 3.37 -5.05 -10.72
N ILE A 192 4.23 -4.22 -11.32
CA ILE A 192 4.81 -4.51 -12.64
C ILE A 192 5.93 -5.54 -12.56
N ILE A 193 6.75 -5.52 -11.51
CA ILE A 193 7.88 -6.44 -11.39
C ILE A 193 7.50 -7.64 -10.54
N VAL A 194 7.11 -7.41 -9.28
CA VAL A 194 6.91 -8.48 -8.32
C VAL A 194 5.66 -9.28 -8.67
N CYS A 195 4.47 -8.66 -8.67
CA CYS A 195 3.20 -9.35 -8.86
C CYS A 195 3.07 -9.97 -10.25
N THR A 196 3.51 -9.26 -11.30
CA THR A 196 3.47 -9.80 -12.67
C THR A 196 4.33 -11.04 -12.80
N ALA A 197 5.53 -11.03 -12.22
CA ALA A 197 6.39 -12.20 -12.25
C ALA A 197 5.84 -13.35 -11.38
N THR A 198 5.22 -13.03 -10.23
CA THR A 198 4.46 -14.02 -9.44
C THR A 198 3.36 -14.67 -10.26
N ALA A 199 2.57 -13.88 -11.00
CA ALA A 199 1.47 -14.36 -11.81
C ALA A 199 1.96 -15.30 -12.92
N ILE A 200 3.04 -14.94 -13.62
CA ILE A 200 3.65 -15.79 -14.64
C ILE A 200 4.10 -17.12 -14.03
N VAL A 201 4.82 -17.09 -12.90
CA VAL A 201 5.29 -18.31 -12.23
C VAL A 201 4.09 -19.17 -11.79
N ILE A 202 3.05 -18.59 -11.21
CA ILE A 202 1.85 -19.36 -10.82
C ILE A 202 1.19 -20.02 -12.03
N LEU A 203 1.06 -19.31 -13.14
CA LEU A 203 0.44 -19.84 -14.36
C LEU A 203 1.28 -20.95 -15.02
N MET A 204 2.60 -20.91 -14.91
CA MET A 204 3.48 -21.98 -15.39
C MET A 204 3.25 -23.32 -14.67
N TYR A 205 2.74 -23.28 -13.43
CA TYR A 205 2.63 -24.44 -12.56
C TYR A 205 1.17 -24.73 -12.16
N THR A 206 0.21 -24.42 -13.04
CA THR A 206 -1.25 -24.54 -12.81
C THR A 206 -1.74 -25.94 -12.39
N ASP A 207 -0.94 -26.99 -12.52
CA ASP A 207 -1.22 -28.33 -11.99
C ASP A 207 -0.99 -28.46 -10.47
N LEU A 208 -0.37 -27.46 -9.82
CA LEU A 208 -0.32 -27.38 -8.35
C LEU A 208 -1.68 -26.93 -7.83
N SER A 209 -2.47 -27.91 -7.40
CA SER A 209 -3.65 -27.70 -6.58
C SER A 209 -3.25 -26.97 -5.30
N PHE A 210 -3.48 -25.66 -5.24
CA PHE A 210 -3.34 -24.88 -4.00
C PHE A 210 -4.41 -25.34 -3.01
N GLY A 211 -4.02 -26.23 -2.09
CA GLY A 211 -4.90 -26.77 -1.04
C GLY A 211 -5.23 -25.79 0.10
N ALA A 212 -4.66 -24.58 0.06
CA ALA A 212 -4.62 -23.67 1.22
C ALA A 212 -5.86 -22.75 1.40
N ILE A 213 -6.89 -22.84 0.56
CA ILE A 213 -7.99 -21.84 0.55
C ILE A 213 -9.19 -22.25 1.44
N LEU A 214 -9.34 -23.53 1.79
CA LEU A 214 -10.59 -24.05 2.37
C LEU A 214 -10.86 -23.68 3.85
N GLY A 215 -9.95 -22.99 4.54
CA GLY A 215 -10.05 -22.73 5.99
C GLY A 215 -10.43 -21.30 6.42
N VAL A 216 -10.47 -20.33 5.51
CA VAL A 216 -10.46 -18.90 5.91
C VAL A 216 -11.45 -18.02 5.13
N GLN A 217 -12.40 -18.61 4.41
CA GLN A 217 -13.32 -17.88 3.53
C GLN A 217 -14.03 -16.71 4.23
N LEU A 218 -14.40 -16.88 5.51
CA LEU A 218 -15.03 -15.80 6.28
C LEU A 218 -14.13 -14.57 6.42
N VAL A 219 -12.83 -14.75 6.68
CA VAL A 219 -11.89 -13.63 6.85
C VAL A 219 -11.64 -12.94 5.52
N TRP A 220 -11.55 -13.70 4.42
CA TRP A 220 -11.46 -13.14 3.07
C TRP A 220 -12.69 -12.31 2.71
N THR A 221 -13.90 -12.83 2.94
CA THR A 221 -15.14 -12.08 2.68
C THR A 221 -15.22 -10.81 3.52
N LEU A 222 -14.79 -10.85 4.79
CA LEU A 222 -14.72 -9.67 5.65
C LEU A 222 -13.67 -8.66 5.16
N ALA A 223 -12.52 -9.14 4.70
CA ALA A 223 -11.49 -8.31 4.10
C ALA A 223 -12.05 -7.58 2.87
N ASP A 224 -12.61 -8.31 1.91
CA ASP A 224 -13.15 -7.74 0.68
C ASP A 224 -14.20 -6.66 0.96
N LEU A 225 -15.09 -6.91 1.92
CA LEU A 225 -16.09 -5.94 2.33
C LEU A 225 -15.47 -4.67 2.90
N PHE A 226 -14.57 -4.78 3.88
CA PHE A 226 -13.98 -3.60 4.50
C PHE A 226 -13.07 -2.83 3.54
N MET A 227 -12.28 -3.53 2.73
CA MET A 227 -11.42 -2.93 1.71
C MET A 227 -12.25 -2.15 0.68
N ALA A 228 -13.37 -2.71 0.21
CA ALA A 228 -14.26 -2.02 -0.72
C ALA A 228 -14.84 -0.73 -0.10
N VAL A 229 -15.31 -0.78 1.15
CA VAL A 229 -15.86 0.40 1.85
C VAL A 229 -14.77 1.46 2.07
N LEU A 230 -13.58 1.04 2.51
CA LEU A 230 -12.44 1.93 2.71
C LEU A 230 -12.01 2.59 1.40
N ALA A 231 -11.89 1.82 0.32
CA ALA A 231 -11.51 2.32 -0.99
C ALA A 231 -12.53 3.34 -1.52
N ILE A 232 -13.83 3.06 -1.39
CA ILE A 232 -14.90 3.98 -1.82
C ILE A 232 -14.83 5.28 -1.03
N ILE A 233 -14.77 5.21 0.31
CA ILE A 233 -14.67 6.41 1.16
C ILE A 233 -13.41 7.20 0.78
N ASN A 234 -12.26 6.54 0.72
CA ASN A 234 -11.00 7.19 0.43
C ASN A 234 -11.00 7.87 -0.96
N LEU A 235 -11.51 7.19 -1.99
CA LEU A 235 -11.57 7.72 -3.35
C LEU A 235 -12.48 8.94 -3.44
N MET A 236 -13.65 8.91 -2.80
CA MET A 236 -14.54 10.09 -2.73
C MET A 236 -13.84 11.30 -2.09
N MET A 237 -13.07 11.07 -1.02
CA MET A 237 -12.34 12.15 -0.33
C MET A 237 -11.18 12.69 -1.17
N VAL A 238 -10.45 11.81 -1.88
CA VAL A 238 -9.40 12.20 -2.81
C VAL A 238 -9.95 13.05 -3.94
N VAL A 239 -11.11 12.68 -4.50
CA VAL A 239 -11.80 13.46 -5.53
C VAL A 239 -12.22 14.83 -4.98
N ALA A 240 -12.80 14.88 -3.78
CA ALA A 240 -13.20 16.14 -3.14
C ALA A 240 -12.01 17.08 -2.87
N LEU A 241 -10.84 16.53 -2.54
CA LEU A 241 -9.60 17.28 -2.28
C LEU A 241 -8.69 17.40 -3.52
N SER A 242 -9.15 16.97 -4.70
CA SER A 242 -8.37 17.03 -5.94
C SER A 242 -7.93 18.46 -6.34
N PRO A 243 -8.68 19.56 -6.09
CA PRO A 243 -8.20 20.90 -6.41
C PRO A 243 -6.89 21.25 -5.69
N LEU A 244 -6.78 20.88 -4.40
CA LEU A 244 -5.55 21.04 -3.63
C LEU A 244 -4.41 20.20 -4.22
N VAL A 245 -4.68 18.96 -4.62
CA VAL A 245 -3.67 18.09 -5.24
C VAL A 245 -3.12 18.70 -6.52
N PHE A 246 -3.98 19.23 -7.40
CA PHE A 246 -3.54 19.90 -8.63
C PHE A 246 -2.74 21.17 -8.36
N GLU A 247 -3.12 21.94 -7.34
CA GLU A 247 -2.37 23.15 -6.98
C GLU A 247 -0.98 22.82 -6.43
N LEU A 248 -0.85 21.80 -5.58
CA LEU A 248 0.44 21.28 -5.11
C LEU A 248 1.33 20.80 -6.27
N MET A 249 0.74 20.09 -7.24
CA MET A 249 1.46 19.64 -8.43
C MET A 249 1.93 20.81 -9.28
N ARG A 250 1.09 21.85 -9.43
CA ARG A 250 1.45 23.06 -10.18
C ARG A 250 2.58 23.83 -9.50
N ASP A 251 2.54 24.02 -8.18
CA ASP A 251 3.63 24.64 -7.41
C ASP A 251 4.94 23.85 -7.58
N TYR A 252 4.87 22.52 -7.41
CA TYR A 252 6.04 21.64 -7.57
C TYR A 252 6.66 21.73 -8.96
N ASN A 253 5.84 21.62 -10.01
CA ASN A 253 6.30 21.68 -11.39
C ASN A 253 6.85 23.07 -11.73
N ALA A 254 6.18 24.14 -11.30
CA ALA A 254 6.67 25.50 -11.53
C ALA A 254 8.03 25.77 -10.88
N GLN A 255 8.31 25.19 -9.70
CA GLN A 255 9.63 25.25 -9.08
C GLN A 255 10.67 24.45 -9.87
N LYS A 256 10.32 23.22 -10.27
CA LYS A 256 11.21 22.35 -11.06
C LYS A 256 11.54 22.95 -12.42
N ASP A 257 10.59 23.58 -13.10
CA ASP A 257 10.76 24.20 -14.40
C ASP A 257 11.69 25.42 -14.35
N ARG A 258 11.82 26.07 -13.18
CA ARG A 258 12.81 27.13 -12.94
C ARG A 258 14.22 26.61 -12.61
N GLY A 259 14.37 25.29 -12.47
CA GLY A 259 15.60 24.68 -11.99
C GLY A 259 15.81 24.76 -10.48
N ASP A 260 14.78 25.15 -9.72
CA ASP A 260 14.83 25.22 -8.26
C ASP A 260 14.67 23.82 -7.65
N SER A 261 15.29 23.58 -6.49
CA SER A 261 14.93 22.46 -5.62
C SER A 261 13.55 22.68 -5.02
N PRO A 262 12.52 21.84 -5.29
CA PRO A 262 11.16 22.14 -4.85
C PRO A 262 10.99 22.13 -3.34
N ILE A 263 10.42 23.21 -2.81
CA ILE A 263 10.12 23.45 -1.40
C ILE A 263 8.68 23.98 -1.32
N PHE A 264 7.82 23.28 -0.58
CA PHE A 264 6.43 23.70 -0.42
C PHE A 264 6.30 24.75 0.68
N TYR A 265 5.71 25.90 0.38
CA TYR A 265 5.27 26.88 1.39
C TYR A 265 3.76 27.09 1.29
N THR A 266 3.09 27.23 2.42
CA THR A 266 1.62 27.45 2.46
C THR A 266 1.19 28.68 1.67
N LYS A 267 2.01 29.75 1.67
CA LYS A 267 1.78 30.96 0.88
C LYS A 267 1.83 30.78 -0.64
N ASN A 268 2.38 29.67 -1.14
CA ASN A 268 2.50 29.41 -2.57
C ASN A 268 1.20 28.87 -3.17
N ILE A 269 0.22 28.52 -2.33
CA ILE A 269 -1.07 27.99 -2.76
C ILE A 269 -2.22 28.89 -2.29
N THR A 270 -3.30 28.85 -3.04
CA THR A 270 -4.53 29.60 -2.83
C THR A 270 -5.53 28.78 -2.03
N TYR A 271 -5.47 27.45 -2.14
CA TYR A 271 -6.36 26.55 -1.41
C TYR A 271 -6.24 26.78 0.11
N PRO A 272 -7.37 26.99 0.81
CA PRO A 272 -7.34 27.30 2.23
C PRO A 272 -6.89 26.08 3.04
N LEU A 273 -5.81 26.23 3.79
CA LEU A 273 -5.35 25.23 4.75
C LEU A 273 -5.80 25.59 6.17
N PRO A 274 -5.98 24.61 7.06
CA PRO A 274 -6.21 24.86 8.48
C PRO A 274 -5.13 25.75 9.09
N GLU A 275 -5.48 26.61 10.04
CA GLU A 275 -4.51 27.50 10.71
C GLU A 275 -3.45 26.71 11.50
N ASP A 276 -3.82 25.54 12.04
CA ASP A 276 -2.93 24.66 12.81
C ASP A 276 -2.09 23.72 11.92
N ASN A 277 -1.84 24.12 10.66
CA ASN A 277 -1.11 23.30 9.70
C ASN A 277 0.41 23.35 9.93
N GLU A 278 1.04 22.18 10.01
CA GLU A 278 2.49 22.02 10.25
C GLU A 278 3.37 22.73 9.20
N TRP A 279 2.90 22.89 7.96
CA TRP A 279 3.67 23.53 6.89
C TRP A 279 3.68 25.06 6.98
N GLY A 280 2.82 25.64 7.82
CA GLY A 280 2.80 27.08 8.12
C GLY A 280 3.83 27.49 9.17
N ASP A 281 4.43 26.53 9.88
CA ASP A 281 5.41 26.77 10.93
C ASP A 281 6.85 26.67 10.38
N GLU A 282 7.69 27.69 10.64
CA GLU A 282 9.11 27.66 10.25
C GLU A 282 9.86 26.49 10.92
N ASP A 283 9.37 26.01 12.06
CA ASP A 283 9.99 24.90 12.79
C ASP A 283 9.91 23.56 12.04
N TYR A 284 8.96 23.39 11.12
CA TYR A 284 8.91 22.19 10.27
C TYR A 284 10.21 22.01 9.47
N ARG A 285 10.86 23.12 9.08
CA ARG A 285 12.11 23.09 8.29
C ARG A 285 13.28 22.47 9.03
N LYS A 286 13.26 22.43 10.37
CA LYS A 286 14.28 21.74 11.17
C LYS A 286 14.31 20.23 10.91
N TYR A 287 13.20 19.67 10.42
CA TYR A 287 13.00 18.23 10.21
C TYR A 287 13.03 17.83 8.74
N SER A 288 12.96 18.80 7.82
CA SER A 288 13.02 18.53 6.39
C SER A 288 14.44 18.11 5.98
N PRO A 289 14.61 17.15 5.06
CA PRO A 289 15.92 16.83 4.51
C PRO A 289 16.62 18.10 4.02
N LYS A 290 17.84 18.34 4.50
CA LYS A 290 18.67 19.43 3.99
C LYS A 290 19.05 19.11 2.54
N GLU A 291 19.35 20.14 1.78
CA GLU A 291 19.86 19.98 0.43
C GLU A 291 21.16 19.15 0.50
N ASP A 292 21.16 17.97 -0.13
CA ASP A 292 22.39 17.26 -0.41
C ASP A 292 23.21 18.19 -1.32
N LYS A 293 24.31 18.72 -0.78
CA LYS A 293 25.30 19.47 -1.55
C LYS A 293 26.19 18.50 -2.32
#